data_AF-A0A7X7VYY7-F1
#
_entry.id   AF-A0A7X7VYY7-F1
#
_cell.length_a   1.000
_cell.length_b   1.000
_cell.length_c   1.000
_cell.angle_alpha   90.00
_cell.angle_beta   90.00
_cell.angle_gamma   90.00
#
_symmetry.space_group_name_H-M   'P 1'
#
loop_
_entity.id
_entity.type
_entity.pdbx_description
1 polymer ?
#
loop_
_entity_poly.entity_id
_entity_poly.type
_entity_poly.pdbx_seq_one_letter_code
_entity_poly.pdbx_strand_id
1 'polypeptide(L)'
;MGNNREMLDSVICKTGSKIAGMILESKKIKASQLQKALGVLCNDGVYAYYVYVKSEKPLFDILIKELNELMQYTDIKLKQKQPDDQGQGSGQFPGIRAEKPRDDVYDYEAYFINLSKNLNDLLFFREILEETLVYARYHLKAKEAEYETGEQNGES
;
A
#
# COMPACT_ATOMS: atom_id res chain seq x y z
N MET A 1 -1.61 29.97 1.58
CA MET A 1 -1.04 28.63 1.25
C MET A 1 -2.12 27.58 1.47
N GLY A 2 -3.15 27.54 0.60
CA GLY A 2 -4.41 26.85 0.90
C GLY A 2 -4.84 25.70 -0.03
N ASN A 3 -4.02 25.26 -0.99
CA ASN A 3 -4.49 24.35 -2.05
C ASN A 3 -3.89 22.93 -2.07
N ASN A 4 -2.96 22.56 -1.18
CA ASN A 4 -2.36 21.22 -1.20
C ASN A 4 -3.09 20.19 -0.31
N ARG A 5 -3.80 20.63 0.74
CA ARG A 5 -4.44 19.71 1.70
C ARG A 5 -5.73 19.09 1.15
N GLU A 6 -6.57 19.89 0.50
CA GLU A 6 -7.79 19.40 -0.18
C GLU A 6 -7.46 18.39 -1.29
N MET A 7 -6.29 18.53 -1.94
CA MET A 7 -5.82 17.57 -2.94
C MET A 7 -5.39 16.24 -2.30
N LEU A 8 -4.74 16.29 -1.13
CA LEU A 8 -4.28 15.10 -0.42
C LEU A 8 -5.45 14.24 0.09
N ASP A 9 -6.44 14.83 0.76
CA ASP A 9 -7.61 14.10 1.26
C ASP A 9 -8.35 13.38 0.13
N SER A 10 -8.48 14.04 -1.02
CA SER A 10 -9.06 13.43 -2.22
C SER A 10 -8.24 12.25 -2.72
N VAL A 11 -6.90 12.33 -2.70
CA VAL A 11 -6.02 11.22 -3.10
C VAL A 11 -6.12 10.05 -2.12
N ILE A 12 -6.13 10.32 -0.81
CA ILE A 12 -6.27 9.30 0.24
C ILE A 12 -7.61 8.55 0.05
N CYS A 13 -8.71 9.28 -0.10
CA CYS A 13 -10.04 8.70 -0.28
C CYS A 13 -10.15 7.86 -1.57
N LYS A 14 -9.71 8.43 -2.71
CA LYS A 14 -9.73 7.74 -4.01
C LYS A 14 -8.86 6.48 -3.99
N THR A 15 -7.65 6.57 -3.44
CA THR A 15 -6.73 5.42 -3.32
C THR A 15 -7.34 4.34 -2.42
N GLY A 16 -7.93 4.72 -1.28
CA GLY A 16 -8.60 3.79 -0.38
C GLY A 16 -9.77 3.05 -1.06
N SER A 17 -10.64 3.79 -1.77
CA SER A 17 -11.74 3.19 -2.54
C SER A 17 -11.24 2.25 -3.64
N LYS A 18 -10.15 2.60 -4.33
CA LYS A 18 -9.58 1.78 -5.40
C LYS A 18 -8.99 0.48 -4.86
N ILE A 19 -8.25 0.54 -3.76
CA ILE A 19 -7.74 -0.65 -3.05
C ILE A 19 -8.90 -1.57 -2.65
N ALA A 20 -9.97 -1.02 -2.08
CA ALA A 20 -11.14 -1.80 -1.68
C ALA A 20 -11.79 -2.52 -2.87
N GLY A 21 -12.01 -1.81 -3.99
CA GLY A 21 -12.56 -2.40 -5.21
C GLY A 21 -11.70 -3.55 -5.74
N MET A 22 -10.38 -3.35 -5.82
CA MET A 22 -9.45 -4.38 -6.27
C MET A 22 -9.43 -5.62 -5.36
N ILE A 23 -9.58 -5.43 -4.04
CA ILE A 23 -9.68 -6.55 -3.09
C ILE A 23 -10.98 -7.33 -3.30
N LEU A 24 -12.12 -6.65 -3.49
CA LEU A 24 -13.41 -7.29 -3.72
C LEU A 24 -13.44 -8.08 -5.04
N GLU A 25 -12.83 -7.53 -6.08
CA GLU A 25 -12.72 -8.20 -7.39
C GLU A 25 -11.70 -9.35 -7.38
N SER A 26 -10.73 -9.32 -6.46
CA SER A 26 -9.66 -10.30 -6.37
C SER A 26 -10.11 -11.57 -5.63
N LYS A 27 -10.19 -12.69 -6.36
CA LYS A 27 -10.37 -14.02 -5.75
C LYS A 27 -9.19 -14.50 -4.90
N LYS A 28 -8.05 -13.79 -4.95
CA LYS A 28 -6.79 -14.19 -4.28
C LYS A 28 -6.57 -13.48 -2.95
N ILE A 29 -7.22 -12.34 -2.73
CA ILE A 29 -7.03 -11.52 -1.54
C ILE A 29 -8.33 -11.46 -0.75
N LYS A 30 -8.24 -11.63 0.57
CA LYS A 30 -9.36 -11.46 1.50
C LYS A 30 -9.27 -10.12 2.23
N ALA A 31 -10.40 -9.57 2.64
CA ALA A 31 -10.46 -8.36 3.48
C ALA A 31 -9.60 -8.48 4.77
N SER A 32 -9.47 -9.68 5.34
CA SER A 32 -8.60 -9.93 6.49
C SER A 32 -7.11 -9.66 6.22
N GLN A 33 -6.63 -9.76 4.98
CA GLN A 33 -5.24 -9.43 4.65
C GLN A 33 -4.98 -7.93 4.68
N LEU A 34 -5.97 -7.10 4.30
CA LEU A 34 -5.89 -5.64 4.49
C LEU A 34 -5.78 -5.30 5.98
N GLN A 35 -6.58 -5.95 6.83
CA GLN A 35 -6.54 -5.73 8.27
C GLN A 35 -5.19 -6.13 8.89
N LYS A 36 -4.60 -7.23 8.43
CA LYS A 36 -3.25 -7.64 8.84
C LYS A 36 -2.21 -6.63 8.41
N ALA A 37 -2.25 -6.16 7.16
CA ALA A 37 -1.33 -5.15 6.66
C ALA A 37 -1.43 -3.84 7.47
N LEU A 38 -2.65 -3.36 7.72
CA LEU A 38 -2.89 -2.21 8.58
C LEU A 38 -2.36 -2.43 10.00
N GLY A 39 -2.56 -3.63 10.57
CA GLY A 39 -2.02 -3.98 11.88
C GLY A 39 -0.48 -3.90 11.94
N VAL A 40 0.21 -4.44 10.92
CA VAL A 40 1.67 -4.34 10.81
C VAL A 40 2.11 -2.88 10.67
N LEU A 41 1.41 -2.06 9.88
CA LEU A 41 1.72 -0.63 9.77
C LEU A 41 1.60 0.10 11.12
N CYS A 42 0.50 -0.11 11.83
CA CYS A 42 0.23 0.57 13.09
C CYS A 42 1.23 0.14 14.18
N ASN A 43 1.57 -1.15 14.25
CA ASN A 43 2.41 -1.73 15.31
C ASN A 43 3.91 -1.66 15.02
N ASP A 44 4.32 -2.01 13.80
CA ASP A 44 5.72 -2.24 13.44
C ASP A 44 6.27 -1.17 12.46
N GLY A 45 5.39 -0.31 11.93
CA GLY A 45 5.76 0.84 11.11
C GLY A 45 5.85 0.55 9.61
N VAL A 46 6.25 1.59 8.85
CA VAL A 46 6.15 1.63 7.38
C VAL A 46 7.02 0.59 6.69
N TYR A 47 8.25 0.36 7.17
CA TYR A 47 9.14 -0.61 6.54
C TYR A 47 8.68 -2.05 6.79
N ALA A 48 8.22 -2.35 8.01
CA ALA A 48 7.63 -3.66 8.33
C ALA A 48 6.38 -3.93 7.47
N TYR A 49 5.52 -2.93 7.30
CA TYR A 49 4.39 -2.98 6.38
C TYR A 49 4.83 -3.33 4.95
N TYR A 50 5.85 -2.64 4.43
CA TYR A 50 6.37 -2.91 3.09
C TYR A 50 6.87 -4.35 2.95
N VAL A 51 7.67 -4.84 3.89
CA VAL A 51 8.21 -6.22 3.85
C VAL A 51 7.08 -7.25 3.94
N TYR A 52 6.12 -7.04 4.84
CA TYR A 52 4.94 -7.89 4.96
C TYR A 52 4.18 -7.99 3.65
N VAL A 53 3.83 -6.85 3.05
CA VAL A 53 3.12 -6.80 1.77
C VAL A 53 3.96 -7.38 0.63
N LYS A 54 5.28 -7.13 0.63
CA LYS A 54 6.24 -7.67 -0.34
C LYS A 54 6.24 -9.18 -0.37
N SER A 55 6.11 -9.85 0.78
CA SER A 55 6.09 -11.32 0.85
C SER A 55 4.86 -11.96 0.17
N GLU A 56 3.79 -11.20 -0.04
CA GLU A 56 2.52 -11.65 -0.60
C GLU A 56 2.25 -10.99 -1.96
N LYS A 57 2.66 -11.64 -3.07
CA LYS A 57 2.61 -11.03 -4.42
C LYS A 57 1.26 -10.39 -4.79
N PRO A 58 0.09 -11.04 -4.60
CA PRO A 58 -1.18 -10.42 -4.96
C PRO A 58 -1.53 -9.22 -4.07
N LEU A 59 -1.03 -9.20 -2.83
CA LEU A 59 -1.22 -8.08 -1.92
C LEU A 59 -0.33 -6.91 -2.34
N PHE A 60 0.92 -7.19 -2.73
CA PHE A 60 1.84 -6.20 -3.28
C PHE A 60 1.28 -5.50 -4.53
N ASP A 61 0.73 -6.28 -5.47
CA ASP A 61 0.20 -5.75 -6.72
C ASP A 61 -0.96 -4.77 -6.49
N ILE A 62 -1.75 -4.98 -5.43
CA ILE A 62 -2.86 -4.09 -5.06
C ILE A 62 -2.36 -2.94 -4.17
N LEU A 63 -1.67 -3.26 -3.07
CA LEU A 63 -1.35 -2.26 -2.07
C LEU A 63 -0.18 -1.38 -2.45
N ILE A 64 0.94 -1.92 -2.96
CA ILE A 64 2.12 -1.07 -3.19
C ILE A 64 2.00 -0.26 -4.48
N LYS A 65 1.49 -0.87 -5.55
CA LYS A 65 1.37 -0.19 -6.85
C LYS A 65 0.38 0.97 -6.81
N GLU A 66 -0.66 0.87 -6.00
CA GLU A 66 -1.68 1.92 -5.86
C GLU A 66 -1.20 3.10 -5.00
N LEU A 67 -0.16 2.93 -4.20
CA LEU A 67 0.40 4.01 -3.37
C LEU A 67 1.30 4.97 -4.16
N ASN A 68 1.55 4.73 -5.45
CA ASN A 68 2.43 5.57 -6.27
C ASN A 68 2.04 7.05 -6.26
N GLU A 69 0.74 7.36 -6.22
CA GLU A 69 0.25 8.73 -6.14
C GLU A 69 0.54 9.35 -4.76
N LEU A 70 0.37 8.59 -3.67
CA LEU A 70 0.69 9.03 -2.31
C LEU A 70 2.19 9.24 -2.09
N MET A 71 3.04 8.39 -2.68
CA MET A 71 4.51 8.52 -2.60
C MET A 71 5.03 9.84 -3.18
N GLN A 72 4.28 10.52 -4.05
CA GLN A 72 4.69 11.81 -4.62
C GLN A 72 4.66 12.96 -3.61
N TYR A 73 3.92 12.79 -2.51
CA TYR A 73 3.80 13.78 -1.45
C TYR A 73 4.98 13.74 -0.45
N THR A 74 5.88 12.75 -0.57
CA THR A 74 7.15 12.74 0.19
C THR A 74 8.27 13.44 -0.57
N ASP A 75 9.27 13.94 0.15
CA ASP A 75 10.47 14.49 -0.48
C ASP A 75 11.30 13.37 -1.16
N ILE A 76 11.23 12.15 -0.62
CA ILE A 76 11.79 10.96 -1.26
C ILE A 76 11.09 10.68 -2.60
N LYS A 77 11.87 10.53 -3.67
CA LYS A 77 11.37 10.24 -5.02
C LYS A 77 11.48 8.75 -5.34
N LEU A 78 10.37 8.19 -5.82
CA LEU A 78 10.32 6.84 -6.38
C LEU A 78 11.11 6.82 -7.70
N LYS A 79 12.06 5.90 -7.82
CA LYS A 79 12.91 5.76 -9.01
C LYS A 79 12.45 4.58 -9.86
N GLN A 80 12.56 4.71 -11.18
CA GLN A 80 12.44 3.57 -12.08
C GLN A 80 13.69 2.71 -11.97
N LYS A 81 13.54 1.38 -12.06
CA LYS A 81 14.67 0.47 -12.25
C LYS A 81 15.25 0.71 -13.64
N GLN A 82 16.54 1.06 -13.71
CA GLN A 82 17.22 1.13 -15.00
C GLN A 82 17.45 -0.31 -15.52
N PRO A 83 17.28 -0.56 -16.84
CA PRO A 83 17.31 -1.91 -17.41
C PRO A 83 18.69 -2.60 -17.37
N ASP A 84 19.74 -1.90 -16.96
CA ASP A 84 21.14 -2.34 -16.95
C ASP A 84 21.65 -2.77 -15.57
N ASP A 85 20.88 -2.57 -14.50
CA ASP A 85 21.28 -3.04 -13.17
C ASP A 85 20.89 -4.52 -12.98
N GLN A 86 21.64 -5.41 -13.63
CA GLN A 86 21.68 -6.83 -13.25
C GLN A 86 22.26 -6.95 -11.83
N GLY A 87 21.41 -6.71 -10.85
CA GLY A 87 21.53 -7.25 -9.50
C GLY A 87 22.81 -6.88 -8.77
N GLN A 88 22.98 -5.60 -8.44
CA GLN A 88 23.52 -5.27 -7.12
C GLN A 88 22.35 -4.80 -6.24
N GLY A 89 21.60 -5.77 -5.71
CA GLY A 89 20.59 -5.53 -4.69
C GLY A 89 21.18 -4.64 -3.60
N SER A 90 20.66 -3.42 -3.52
CA SER A 90 21.11 -2.41 -2.57
C SER A 90 20.65 -2.81 -1.17
N GLY A 91 21.54 -3.52 -0.47
CA GLY A 91 21.40 -3.85 0.95
C GLY A 91 21.31 -5.36 1.20
N GLN A 92 22.46 -6.03 1.26
CA GLN A 92 22.56 -7.27 2.04
C GLN A 92 22.43 -6.89 3.53
N PHE A 93 21.19 -6.82 4.03
CA PHE A 93 20.97 -6.95 5.46
C PHE A 93 21.26 -8.41 5.83
N PRO A 94 22.21 -8.69 6.74
CA PRO A 94 22.52 -10.06 7.12
C PRO A 94 21.27 -10.73 7.69
N GLY A 95 20.79 -11.80 7.05
CA GLY A 95 19.65 -12.59 7.51
C GLY A 95 18.33 -12.43 6.74
N ILE A 96 18.24 -11.52 5.75
CA ILE A 96 17.09 -11.48 4.84
C ILE A 96 17.40 -12.32 3.61
N ARG A 97 16.58 -13.35 3.36
CA ARG A 97 16.72 -14.24 2.21
C ARG A 97 16.57 -13.40 0.94
N ALA A 98 17.57 -13.42 0.05
CA ALA A 98 17.47 -12.77 -1.26
C ALA A 98 16.24 -13.31 -1.99
N GLU A 99 15.22 -12.47 -2.15
CA GLU A 99 14.00 -12.83 -2.85
C GLU A 99 14.24 -12.78 -4.36
N LYS A 100 13.44 -13.55 -5.12
CA LYS A 100 13.46 -13.46 -6.58
C LYS A 100 13.17 -12.02 -7.00
N PRO A 101 13.92 -11.46 -7.95
CA PRO A 101 13.64 -10.12 -8.45
C PRO A 101 12.21 -10.07 -9.00
N ARG A 102 11.44 -9.08 -8.55
CA ARG A 102 10.14 -8.75 -9.16
C ARG A 102 10.35 -7.86 -10.38
N ASP A 103 9.62 -8.16 -11.45
CA ASP A 103 9.56 -7.41 -12.72
C ASP A 103 8.81 -6.07 -12.58
N ASP A 104 9.03 -5.35 -11.48
CA ASP A 104 8.44 -4.04 -11.26
C ASP A 104 9.30 -2.96 -11.93
N VAL A 105 8.63 -2.02 -12.61
CA VAL A 105 9.27 -0.86 -13.25
C VAL A 105 9.91 0.08 -12.22
N TYR A 106 9.41 0.07 -10.98
CA TYR A 106 9.87 0.97 -9.91
C TYR A 106 10.66 0.24 -8.83
N ASP A 107 11.63 0.93 -8.24
CA ASP A 107 12.40 0.46 -7.09
C ASP A 107 11.74 0.89 -5.77
N TYR A 108 10.69 0.16 -5.40
CA TYR A 108 10.00 0.38 -4.13
C TYR A 108 10.90 0.10 -2.92
N GLU A 109 11.84 -0.85 -3.04
CA GLU A 109 12.73 -1.19 -1.93
C GLU A 109 13.63 0.00 -1.57
N ALA A 110 14.27 0.59 -2.58
CA ALA A 110 15.04 1.81 -2.38
C ALA A 110 14.17 2.97 -1.87
N TYR A 111 12.92 3.10 -2.32
CA TYR A 111 12.01 4.11 -1.80
C TYR A 111 11.80 3.94 -0.29
N PHE A 112 11.38 2.76 0.18
CA PHE A 112 11.10 2.52 1.60
C PHE A 112 12.35 2.56 2.48
N ILE A 113 13.52 2.15 1.96
CA ILE A 113 14.82 2.31 2.65
C ILE A 113 15.22 3.78 2.77
N ASN A 114 14.96 4.61 1.76
CA ASN A 114 15.29 6.02 1.83
C ASN A 114 14.27 6.81 2.65
N LEU A 115 13.00 6.39 2.63
CA LEU A 115 11.95 6.90 3.49
C LEU A 115 12.33 6.74 4.97
N SER A 116 12.87 5.58 5.37
CA SER A 116 13.29 5.35 6.76
C SER A 116 14.47 6.21 7.21
N LYS A 117 15.20 6.85 6.29
CA LYS A 117 16.30 7.78 6.60
C LYS A 117 15.80 9.21 6.87
N ASN A 118 14.57 9.55 6.47
CA ASN A 118 13.96 10.85 6.72
C ASN A 118 12.78 10.69 7.68
N LEU A 119 12.96 11.08 8.95
CA LEU A 119 11.92 10.94 9.97
C LEU A 119 10.63 11.71 9.63
N ASN A 120 10.75 12.91 9.04
CA ASN A 120 9.58 13.72 8.71
C ASN A 120 8.74 13.08 7.61
N ASP A 121 9.38 12.66 6.52
CA ASP A 121 8.70 11.94 5.44
C ASP A 121 8.15 10.60 5.93
N LEU A 122 8.88 9.89 6.80
CA LEU A 122 8.47 8.60 7.34
C LEU A 122 7.18 8.72 8.17
N LEU A 123 7.13 9.69 9.09
CA LEU A 123 5.96 9.92 9.94
C LEU A 123 4.77 10.42 9.12
N PHE A 124 5.01 11.34 8.19
CA PHE A 124 3.98 11.83 7.28
C PHE A 124 3.42 10.72 6.39
N PHE A 125 4.30 9.91 5.77
CA PHE A 125 3.86 8.79 4.93
C PHE A 125 3.11 7.74 5.73
N ARG A 126 3.53 7.48 6.99
CA ARG A 126 2.80 6.59 7.90
C ARG A 126 1.37 7.07 8.10
N GLU A 127 1.17 8.36 8.38
CA GLU A 127 -0.14 8.97 8.61
C GLU A 127 -1.06 8.83 7.39
N ILE A 128 -0.62 9.28 6.22
CA ILE A 128 -1.44 9.22 4.99
C ILE A 128 -1.71 7.78 4.56
N LEU A 129 -0.75 6.86 4.77
CA LEU A 129 -0.93 5.45 4.47
C LEU A 129 -1.94 4.80 5.42
N GLU A 130 -1.87 5.11 6.71
CA GLU A 130 -2.82 4.62 7.71
C GLU A 130 -4.25 5.08 7.37
N GLU A 131 -4.44 6.37 7.10
CA GLU A 131 -5.74 6.91 6.67
C GLU A 131 -6.27 6.23 5.39
N THR A 132 -5.40 6.04 4.40
CA THR A 132 -5.75 5.37 3.14
C THR A 132 -6.25 3.94 3.38
N LEU A 133 -5.55 3.17 4.22
CA LEU A 133 -5.92 1.79 4.53
C LEU A 133 -7.17 1.73 5.42
N VAL A 134 -7.38 2.72 6.29
CA VAL A 134 -8.62 2.87 7.07
C VAL A 134 -9.80 3.13 6.15
N TYR A 135 -9.71 4.04 5.17
CA TYR A 135 -10.76 4.25 4.19
C TYR A 135 -11.01 3.01 3.32
N ALA A 136 -9.96 2.33 2.88
CA ALA A 136 -10.12 1.06 2.18
C ALA A 136 -10.93 0.05 3.01
N ARG A 137 -10.65 -0.05 4.33
CA ARG A 137 -11.41 -0.92 5.24
C ARG A 137 -12.89 -0.52 5.34
N TYR A 138 -13.19 0.78 5.40
CA TYR A 138 -14.58 1.25 5.43
C TYR A 138 -15.32 0.96 4.13
N HIS A 139 -14.68 1.17 2.98
CA HIS A 139 -15.26 0.84 1.68
C HIS A 139 -15.54 -0.67 1.54
N LEU A 140 -14.63 -1.52 2.01
CA LEU A 140 -14.85 -2.97 2.03
C LEU A 140 -16.08 -3.34 2.87
N LYS A 141 -16.16 -2.82 4.11
CA LYS A 141 -17.29 -3.09 4.99
C LYS A 141 -18.63 -2.61 4.43
N ALA A 142 -18.65 -1.42 3.83
CA ALA A 142 -19.86 -0.88 3.22
C ALA A 142 -20.33 -1.78 2.07
N LYS A 143 -19.41 -2.25 1.22
CA LYS A 143 -19.72 -3.14 0.12
C LYS A 143 -20.18 -4.52 0.59
N GLU A 144 -19.52 -5.10 1.59
CA GLU A 144 -19.95 -6.37 2.20
C GLU A 144 -21.40 -6.28 2.72
N ALA A 145 -21.75 -5.18 3.42
CA ALA A 145 -23.11 -4.96 3.92
C ALA A 145 -24.17 -4.76 2.80
N GLU A 146 -23.79 -4.16 1.67
CA GLU A 146 -24.67 -4.02 0.49
C GLU A 146 -25.01 -5.40 -0.11
N TYR A 147 -24.07 -6.34 -0.17
CA TYR A 147 -24.33 -7.70 -0.64
C TYR A 147 -25.24 -8.48 0.32
N GLU A 148 -25.02 -8.36 1.63
CA GLU A 148 -25.84 -9.02 2.65
C GLU A 148 -27.30 -8.54 2.67
N THR A 149 -27.52 -7.25 2.39
CA THR A 149 -28.88 -6.66 2.31
C THR A 149 -29.56 -6.89 0.97
N GLY A 150 -28.81 -7.06 -0.12
CA GLY A 150 -29.34 -7.40 -1.45
C GLY A 150 -29.87 -8.83 -1.53
N GLU A 151 -29.23 -9.80 -0.88
CA GLU A 151 -29.69 -11.20 -0.86
C GLU A 151 -30.99 -11.39 -0.06
N GLN A 152 -31.23 -10.60 0.99
CA GLN A 152 -32.46 -10.70 1.80
C GLN A 152 -33.71 -10.11 1.13
N ASN A 153 -33.56 -9.29 0.08
CA ASN A 153 -34.67 -8.65 -0.62
C ASN A 153 -35.06 -9.36 -1.94
N GLY A 154 -34.39 -10.47 -2.28
CA GLY A 154 -34.64 -11.27 -3.49
C GLY A 154 -35.53 -12.51 -3.30
N GLU A 155 -35.93 -12.82 -2.06
CA GLU A 155 -36.87 -13.90 -1.72
C GLU A 155 -38.19 -13.27 -1.25
N SER A 156 -39.08 -12.93 -2.19
CA SER A 156 -40.50 -12.63 -1.93
C SER A 156 -41.34 -12.95 -3.15
#